data_AF-A0A2N1XDM9-F1
#
_entry.id   AF-A0A2N1XDM9-F1
#
_cell.length_a   1.000
_cell.length_b   1.000
_cell.length_c   1.000
_cell.angle_alpha   90.00
_cell.angle_beta   90.00
_cell.angle_gamma   90.00
#
_symmetry.space_group_name_H-M   'P 1'
#
loop_
_entity.id
_entity.type
_entity.pdbx_description
1 polymer ?
#
loop_
_entity_poly.entity_id
_entity_poly.type
_entity_poly.pdbx_seq_one_letter_code
_entity_poly.pdbx_strand_id
1 'polypeptide(L)'
;MIFETIDASGHEEVVFCHNKDAGLNGMTYKAAVSGLNLGGGKAVIWGDPNHGKSEALFRAFGRFINSLNGRYITAEDVGIDVNDMEYVLKETEFVTGVHQVHGGSGDPSPFTAYGVLQGLMAALNHKHGDEEVGKRSYAVQGVGHVGMEFVKLLHERGAKVFVTDINPALVQKAVDELGCEAVALEDIYDVDADVYSPCALGGTVNDKTIDRIKARIICGAANNQLASNEIGDELTRRGVLYAPDYAVNAGGLMNVSLEIDGYNRERAMRMMRTIYYNVGRIFEIADRDGIPTYKAADRMAEERIAAIGKLRLPHLGQSAPRFMGRRQS
;
A
#
# COMPACT_ATOMS: atom_id res chain seq x y z
N MET A 1 0.76 -30.08 9.20
CA MET A 1 0.14 -29.35 8.08
C MET A 1 -0.37 -27.95 8.41
N ILE A 2 -1.20 -27.68 9.45
CA ILE A 2 -1.51 -26.28 9.85
C ILE A 2 -0.45 -25.72 10.81
N PHE A 3 -0.16 -26.42 11.91
CA PHE A 3 0.80 -25.96 12.92
C PHE A 3 2.24 -25.85 12.39
N GLU A 4 2.70 -26.80 11.57
CA GLU A 4 4.00 -26.71 10.86
C GLU A 4 4.08 -25.50 9.92
N THR A 5 2.94 -25.05 9.37
CA THR A 5 2.88 -23.88 8.47
C THR A 5 2.89 -22.58 9.28
N ILE A 6 2.24 -22.55 10.44
CA ILE A 6 2.26 -21.41 11.37
C ILE A 6 3.70 -21.14 11.85
N ASP A 7 4.42 -22.19 12.23
CA ASP A 7 5.84 -22.09 12.65
C ASP A 7 6.75 -21.61 11.50
N ALA A 8 6.49 -22.03 10.26
CA ALA A 8 7.29 -21.62 9.10
C ALA A 8 6.97 -20.21 8.56
N SER A 9 5.75 -19.71 8.80
CA SER A 9 5.28 -18.41 8.30
C SER A 9 5.32 -17.29 9.34
N GLY A 10 5.50 -17.60 10.63
CA GLY A 10 5.59 -16.61 11.70
C GLY A 10 4.23 -16.03 12.13
N HIS A 11 3.13 -16.73 11.86
CA HIS A 11 1.78 -16.28 12.26
C HIS A 11 1.52 -16.53 13.76
N GLU A 12 0.90 -15.59 14.47
CA GLU A 12 0.56 -15.75 15.91
C GLU A 12 -0.73 -16.57 16.13
N GLU A 13 -1.73 -16.39 15.26
CA GLU A 13 -3.04 -17.04 15.36
C GLU A 13 -3.69 -17.11 13.96
N VAL A 14 -4.30 -18.24 13.59
CA VAL A 14 -5.05 -18.39 12.33
C VAL A 14 -6.49 -18.73 12.65
N VAL A 15 -7.39 -17.81 12.36
CA VAL A 15 -8.82 -18.03 12.45
C VAL A 15 -9.34 -18.29 11.02
N PHE A 16 -9.37 -19.58 10.65
CA PHE A 16 -9.74 -20.15 9.34
C PHE A 16 -9.51 -19.24 8.11
N CYS A 17 -8.25 -19.06 7.72
CA CYS A 17 -7.89 -18.66 6.36
C CYS A 17 -7.64 -19.91 5.51
N HIS A 18 -8.41 -20.11 4.45
CA HIS A 18 -8.22 -21.22 3.50
C HIS A 18 -7.16 -20.95 2.41
N ASN A 19 -6.47 -19.80 2.46
CA ASN A 19 -5.42 -19.44 1.51
C ASN A 19 -4.11 -19.10 2.24
N LYS A 20 -3.11 -19.95 2.05
CA LYS A 20 -1.73 -19.84 2.57
C LYS A 20 -0.95 -18.64 2.02
N ASP A 21 -1.35 -18.13 0.85
CA ASP A 21 -0.69 -17.02 0.15
C ASP A 21 -1.36 -15.66 0.45
N ALA A 22 -2.36 -15.64 1.34
CA ALA A 22 -3.15 -14.45 1.66
C ALA A 22 -2.43 -13.48 2.62
N GLY A 23 -1.25 -13.00 2.24
CA GLY A 23 -0.71 -11.70 2.68
C GLY A 23 -0.60 -11.41 4.19
N LEU A 24 -0.71 -12.42 5.06
CA LEU A 24 -0.72 -12.25 6.52
C LEU A 24 0.60 -11.62 7.03
N ASN A 25 1.73 -12.00 6.45
CA ASN A 25 3.02 -11.34 6.68
C ASN A 25 3.07 -9.95 6.02
N GLY A 26 2.52 -9.82 4.81
CA GLY A 26 2.50 -8.56 4.07
C GLY A 26 1.89 -7.41 4.87
N MET A 27 0.76 -7.62 5.54
CA MET A 27 0.13 -6.58 6.36
C MET A 27 0.93 -6.24 7.62
N THR A 28 1.58 -7.24 8.25
CA THR A 28 2.45 -7.01 9.41
C THR A 28 3.62 -6.11 9.04
N TYR A 29 4.31 -6.44 7.95
CA TYR A 29 5.46 -5.69 7.46
C TYR A 29 5.04 -4.30 6.94
N LYS A 30 3.94 -4.21 6.19
CA LYS A 30 3.36 -2.94 5.73
C LYS A 30 3.04 -2.03 6.92
N ALA A 31 2.35 -2.52 7.95
CA ALA A 31 2.03 -1.73 9.14
C ALA A 31 3.30 -1.28 9.89
N ALA A 32 4.27 -2.18 10.05
CA ALA A 32 5.53 -1.89 10.71
C ALA A 32 6.35 -0.81 9.97
N VAL A 33 6.60 -0.97 8.66
CA VAL A 33 7.33 0.03 7.86
C VAL A 33 6.60 1.38 7.80
N SER A 34 5.27 1.35 7.82
CA SER A 34 4.44 2.58 7.89
C SER A 34 4.51 3.30 9.23
N GLY A 35 5.16 2.73 10.24
CA GLY A 35 5.25 3.32 11.58
C GLY A 35 3.98 3.15 12.42
N LEU A 36 3.05 2.29 12.00
CA LEU A 36 1.77 2.08 12.67
C LEU A 36 1.90 1.19 13.90
N ASN A 37 1.01 1.41 14.88
CA ASN A 37 0.86 0.55 16.05
C ASN A 37 -0.22 -0.51 15.82
N LEU A 38 -0.23 -1.10 14.61
CA LEU A 38 -1.12 -2.16 14.19
C LEU A 38 -0.30 -3.42 13.89
N GLY A 39 -0.91 -4.58 14.09
CA GLY A 39 -0.40 -5.86 13.60
C GLY A 39 -0.79 -6.10 12.14
N GLY A 40 -0.62 -7.33 11.67
CA GLY A 40 -1.12 -7.79 10.38
C GLY A 40 -2.22 -8.82 10.53
N GLY A 41 -3.24 -8.72 9.67
CA GLY A 41 -4.30 -9.69 9.53
C GLY A 41 -4.96 -9.56 8.17
N LYS A 42 -5.69 -10.59 7.76
CA LYS A 42 -6.45 -10.60 6.51
C LYS A 42 -7.70 -11.47 6.67
N ALA A 43 -8.82 -10.99 6.15
CA ALA A 43 -10.03 -11.78 5.96
C ALA A 43 -10.25 -12.04 4.48
N VAL A 44 -10.71 -13.24 4.15
CA VAL A 44 -11.07 -13.64 2.78
C VAL A 44 -12.49 -14.21 2.83
N ILE A 45 -13.41 -13.58 2.10
CA ILE A 45 -14.76 -14.10 1.89
C ILE A 45 -14.78 -14.77 0.51
N TRP A 46 -15.03 -16.08 0.48
CA TRP A 46 -15.08 -16.82 -0.77
C TRP A 46 -16.43 -16.62 -1.48
N GLY A 47 -16.40 -16.03 -2.69
CA GLY A 47 -17.60 -15.83 -3.50
C GLY A 47 -17.34 -14.96 -4.74
N ASP A 48 -18.35 -14.84 -5.60
CA ASP A 48 -18.34 -13.87 -6.69
C ASP A 48 -18.79 -12.50 -6.16
N PRO A 49 -17.92 -11.48 -6.18
CA PRO A 49 -18.27 -10.15 -5.68
C PRO A 49 -19.40 -9.48 -6.47
N ASN A 50 -19.70 -9.94 -7.70
CA ASN A 50 -20.76 -9.35 -8.53
C ASN A 50 -22.13 -9.99 -8.31
N HIS A 51 -22.20 -11.22 -7.79
CA HIS A 51 -23.44 -11.99 -7.72
C HIS A 51 -23.73 -12.61 -6.34
N GLY A 52 -22.83 -12.48 -5.36
CA GLY A 52 -22.91 -13.18 -4.06
C GLY A 52 -23.01 -12.30 -2.82
N LYS A 53 -23.07 -10.97 -2.95
CA LYS A 53 -23.13 -10.04 -1.81
C LYS A 53 -24.53 -9.97 -1.21
N SER A 54 -24.63 -9.91 0.12
CA SER A 54 -25.90 -9.68 0.83
C SER A 54 -25.66 -9.05 2.21
N GLU A 55 -26.64 -8.28 2.71
CA GLU A 55 -26.59 -7.72 4.08
C GLU A 55 -26.41 -8.83 5.14
N ALA A 56 -27.10 -9.96 4.99
CA ALA A 56 -27.02 -11.07 5.94
C ALA A 56 -25.58 -11.62 6.05
N LEU A 57 -24.87 -11.75 4.92
CA LEU A 57 -23.47 -12.19 4.89
C LEU A 57 -22.56 -11.22 5.65
N PHE A 58 -22.64 -9.93 5.36
CA PHE A 58 -21.75 -8.93 5.98
C PHE A 58 -22.07 -8.67 7.45
N ARG A 59 -23.33 -8.76 7.87
CA ARG A 59 -23.68 -8.73 9.30
C ARG A 59 -23.17 -9.99 10.04
N ALA A 60 -23.27 -11.17 9.43
CA ALA A 60 -22.68 -12.38 10.02
C ALA A 60 -21.15 -12.26 10.16
N PHE A 61 -20.48 -11.72 9.14
CA PHE A 61 -19.06 -11.41 9.18
C PHE A 61 -18.73 -10.39 10.28
N GLY A 62 -19.50 -9.30 10.41
CA GLY A 62 -19.31 -8.31 11.47
C GLY A 62 -19.45 -8.89 12.89
N ARG A 63 -20.40 -9.79 13.12
CA ARG A 63 -20.51 -10.53 14.40
C ARG A 63 -19.28 -11.39 14.69
N PHE A 64 -18.74 -12.02 13.66
CA PHE A 64 -17.51 -12.80 13.79
C PHE A 64 -16.33 -11.90 14.16
N ILE A 65 -16.16 -10.77 13.47
CA ILE A 65 -15.14 -9.78 13.83
C ILE A 65 -15.33 -9.28 15.27
N ASN A 66 -16.56 -8.98 15.68
CA ASN A 66 -16.86 -8.55 17.05
C ASN A 66 -16.43 -9.58 18.10
N SER A 67 -16.53 -10.89 17.78
CA SER A 67 -16.10 -11.97 18.69
C SER A 67 -14.59 -11.97 18.95
N LEU A 68 -13.79 -11.34 18.09
CA LEU A 68 -12.35 -11.17 18.26
C LEU A 68 -12.00 -9.99 19.18
N ASN A 69 -13.00 -9.22 19.64
CA ASN A 69 -12.88 -8.18 20.67
C ASN A 69 -11.71 -7.21 20.44
N GLY A 70 -11.60 -6.68 19.22
CA GLY A 70 -10.57 -5.70 18.84
C GLY A 70 -9.20 -6.28 18.52
N ARG A 71 -9.00 -7.60 18.58
CA ARG A 71 -7.76 -8.24 18.08
C ARG A 71 -7.60 -8.13 16.56
N TYR A 72 -8.71 -7.97 15.84
CA TYR A 72 -8.73 -7.78 14.39
C TYR A 72 -9.66 -6.62 14.04
N ILE A 73 -9.18 -5.71 13.20
CA ILE A 73 -9.93 -4.58 12.64
C ILE A 73 -9.96 -4.80 11.13
N THR A 74 -11.15 -4.79 10.53
CA THR A 74 -11.31 -5.01 9.09
C THR A 74 -11.43 -3.69 8.33
N ALA A 75 -11.17 -3.72 7.02
CA ALA A 75 -11.40 -2.60 6.11
C ALA A 75 -11.91 -3.13 4.76
N GLU A 76 -12.25 -2.22 3.84
CA GLU A 76 -12.52 -2.55 2.44
C GLU A 76 -11.27 -3.09 1.71
N ASP A 77 -11.49 -3.87 0.65
CA ASP A 77 -10.44 -4.44 -0.20
C ASP A 77 -11.04 -4.87 -1.56
N VAL A 78 -10.24 -5.42 -2.48
CA VAL A 78 -10.69 -5.89 -3.79
C VAL A 78 -11.95 -6.77 -3.66
N GLY A 79 -13.04 -6.30 -4.28
CA GLY A 79 -14.33 -6.99 -4.29
C GLY A 79 -15.26 -6.61 -3.14
N ILE A 80 -14.85 -5.74 -2.21
CA ILE A 80 -15.64 -5.23 -1.09
C ILE A 80 -15.56 -3.69 -1.11
N ASP A 81 -16.70 -3.01 -1.01
CA ASP A 81 -16.74 -1.53 -1.01
C ASP A 81 -17.28 -0.97 0.32
N VAL A 82 -17.25 0.36 0.45
CA VAL A 82 -17.75 1.10 1.62
C VAL A 82 -19.16 0.66 2.05
N ASN A 83 -20.08 0.39 1.11
CA ASN A 83 -21.45 -0.01 1.45
C ASN A 83 -21.50 -1.40 2.10
N ASP A 84 -20.58 -2.30 1.74
CA ASP A 84 -20.44 -3.60 2.40
C ASP A 84 -19.95 -3.41 3.85
N MET A 85 -19.00 -2.50 4.06
CA MET A 85 -18.48 -2.17 5.40
C MET A 85 -19.52 -1.50 6.29
N GLU A 86 -20.48 -0.78 5.73
CA GLU A 86 -21.63 -0.24 6.50
C GLU A 86 -22.48 -1.36 7.13
N TYR A 87 -22.64 -2.50 6.46
CA TYR A 87 -23.33 -3.65 7.08
C TYR A 87 -22.51 -4.28 8.21
N VAL A 88 -21.18 -4.31 8.08
CA VAL A 88 -20.27 -4.78 9.12
C VAL A 88 -20.32 -3.85 10.34
N LEU A 89 -20.30 -2.53 10.10
CA LEU A 89 -20.35 -1.48 11.13
C LEU A 89 -21.59 -1.59 12.03
N LYS A 90 -22.72 -2.11 11.52
CA LYS A 90 -23.92 -2.36 12.33
C LYS A 90 -23.69 -3.38 13.45
N GLU A 91 -22.68 -4.25 13.35
CA GLU A 91 -22.43 -5.32 14.32
C GLU A 91 -21.13 -5.16 15.13
N THR A 92 -20.22 -4.26 14.74
CA THR A 92 -18.91 -4.08 15.38
C THR A 92 -18.33 -2.69 15.16
N GLU A 93 -17.61 -2.17 16.15
CA GLU A 93 -16.79 -0.94 16.02
C GLU A 93 -15.40 -1.24 15.43
N PHE A 94 -15.02 -2.51 15.28
CA PHE A 94 -13.71 -2.95 14.76
C PHE A 94 -13.69 -3.02 13.22
N VAL A 95 -14.12 -1.94 12.57
CA VAL A 95 -14.14 -1.78 11.12
C VAL A 95 -13.74 -0.34 10.74
N THR A 96 -13.02 -0.21 9.63
CA THR A 96 -12.60 1.06 9.02
C THR A 96 -12.95 1.05 7.52
N GLY A 97 -12.77 2.17 6.82
CA GLY A 97 -13.21 2.30 5.42
C GLY A 97 -14.73 2.40 5.31
N VAL A 98 -15.36 3.07 6.27
CA VAL A 98 -16.81 3.34 6.30
C VAL A 98 -17.12 4.72 5.72
N HIS A 99 -18.40 5.07 5.56
CA HIS A 99 -18.74 6.38 5.02
C HIS A 99 -18.29 7.53 5.93
N GLN A 100 -18.00 8.68 5.32
CA GLN A 100 -17.63 9.91 6.03
C GLN A 100 -18.70 10.39 7.02
N VAL A 101 -19.98 10.11 6.76
CA VAL A 101 -21.07 10.45 7.69
C VAL A 101 -20.99 9.66 9.01
N HIS A 102 -20.28 8.53 9.01
CA HIS A 102 -20.00 7.70 10.18
C HIS A 102 -18.54 7.83 10.65
N GLY A 103 -17.83 8.87 10.22
CA GLY A 103 -16.46 9.16 10.67
C GLY A 103 -15.35 8.48 9.87
N GLY A 104 -15.69 7.78 8.78
CA GLY A 104 -14.70 7.19 7.89
C GLY A 104 -14.04 8.19 6.93
N SER A 105 -13.05 7.71 6.17
CA SER A 105 -12.24 8.56 5.29
C SER A 105 -12.76 8.69 3.87
N GLY A 106 -13.67 7.80 3.44
CA GLY A 106 -14.13 7.67 2.06
C GLY A 106 -13.09 6.99 1.17
N ASP A 107 -13.11 7.29 -0.14
CA ASP A 107 -12.19 6.67 -1.12
C ASP A 107 -10.71 6.88 -0.72
N PRO A 108 -9.94 5.80 -0.45
CA PRO A 108 -8.54 5.87 -0.05
C PRO A 108 -7.58 6.11 -1.23
N SER A 109 -8.07 6.11 -2.47
CA SER A 109 -7.25 6.18 -3.68
C SER A 109 -6.37 7.43 -3.77
N PRO A 110 -6.88 8.66 -3.48
CA PRO A 110 -6.05 9.86 -3.50
C PRO A 110 -4.90 9.83 -2.47
N PHE A 111 -5.11 9.19 -1.31
CA PHE A 111 -4.08 9.07 -0.27
C PHE A 111 -3.00 8.07 -0.66
N THR A 112 -3.41 6.97 -1.29
CA THR A 112 -2.48 5.98 -1.84
C THR A 112 -1.64 6.61 -2.95
N ALA A 113 -2.27 7.32 -3.89
CA ALA A 113 -1.56 8.02 -4.97
C ALA A 113 -0.58 9.08 -4.44
N TYR A 114 -1.00 9.86 -3.43
CA TYR A 114 -0.10 10.82 -2.78
C TYR A 114 1.06 10.13 -2.05
N GLY A 115 0.81 8.99 -1.39
CA GLY A 115 1.87 8.17 -0.80
C GLY A 115 2.87 7.66 -1.84
N VAL A 116 2.38 7.19 -3.00
CA VAL A 116 3.23 6.75 -4.12
C VAL A 116 4.10 7.89 -4.63
N LEU A 117 3.55 9.10 -4.74
CA LEU A 117 4.32 10.30 -5.07
C LEU A 117 5.43 10.59 -4.04
N GLN A 118 5.16 10.44 -2.73
CA GLN A 118 6.19 10.63 -1.70
C GLN A 118 7.30 9.58 -1.80
N GLY A 119 6.96 8.31 -2.03
CA GLY A 119 7.93 7.24 -2.28
C GLY A 119 8.75 7.48 -3.55
N LEU A 120 8.12 7.98 -4.61
CA LEU A 120 8.78 8.36 -5.86
C LEU A 120 9.79 9.49 -5.62
N MET A 121 9.41 10.56 -4.91
CA MET A 121 10.30 11.67 -4.61
C MET A 121 11.53 11.21 -3.80
N ALA A 122 11.36 10.28 -2.86
CA ALA A 122 12.48 9.68 -2.15
C ALA A 122 13.40 8.87 -3.10
N ALA A 123 12.83 8.11 -4.03
CA ALA A 123 13.58 7.35 -5.03
C ALA A 123 14.36 8.26 -6.00
N LEU A 124 13.74 9.37 -6.45
CA LEU A 124 14.41 10.38 -7.27
C LEU A 124 15.57 11.02 -6.50
N ASN A 125 15.35 11.43 -5.26
CA ASN A 125 16.39 12.07 -4.45
C ASN A 125 17.57 11.11 -4.22
N HIS A 126 17.29 9.85 -3.91
CA HIS A 126 18.33 8.84 -3.73
C HIS A 126 19.12 8.56 -5.02
N LYS A 127 18.44 8.47 -6.17
CA LYS A 127 19.08 8.11 -7.45
C LYS A 127 19.78 9.29 -8.14
N HIS A 128 19.24 10.49 -8.00
CA HIS A 128 19.61 11.67 -8.79
C HIS A 128 20.02 12.88 -7.95
N GLY A 129 19.77 12.88 -6.64
CA GLY A 129 20.08 14.00 -5.74
C GLY A 129 19.05 15.14 -5.77
N ASP A 130 17.89 14.92 -6.38
CA ASP A 130 16.81 15.90 -6.52
C ASP A 130 15.42 15.23 -6.44
N GLU A 131 14.38 16.02 -6.17
CA GLU A 131 12.98 15.57 -6.11
C GLU A 131 12.16 16.07 -7.32
N GLU A 132 12.82 16.41 -8.44
CA GLU A 132 12.22 17.13 -9.56
C GLU A 132 11.44 16.19 -10.47
N VAL A 133 10.22 15.88 -10.05
CA VAL A 133 9.27 15.00 -10.76
C VAL A 133 9.10 15.40 -12.22
N GLY A 134 8.97 16.70 -12.51
CA GLY A 134 8.75 17.23 -13.86
C GLY A 134 9.92 17.07 -14.84
N LYS A 135 11.13 16.78 -14.35
CA LYS A 135 12.31 16.57 -15.20
C LYS A 135 12.43 15.15 -15.74
N ARG A 136 11.48 14.28 -15.40
CA ARG A 136 11.53 12.83 -15.69
C ARG A 136 10.33 12.38 -16.49
N SER A 137 10.48 11.23 -17.13
CA SER A 137 9.40 10.52 -17.84
C SER A 137 8.94 9.27 -17.08
N TYR A 138 7.65 8.96 -17.18
CA TYR A 138 7.00 7.91 -16.40
C TYR A 138 6.19 6.98 -17.29
N ALA A 139 6.42 5.67 -17.17
CA ALA A 139 5.59 4.64 -17.78
C ALA A 139 4.63 4.08 -16.71
N VAL A 140 3.39 4.55 -16.71
CA VAL A 140 2.37 4.16 -15.73
C VAL A 140 1.50 3.05 -16.33
N GLN A 141 1.60 1.85 -15.75
CA GLN A 141 0.78 0.71 -16.15
C GLN A 141 -0.42 0.56 -15.21
N GLY A 142 -1.61 0.87 -15.72
CA GLY A 142 -2.85 0.91 -14.95
C GLY A 142 -3.24 2.33 -14.60
N VAL A 143 -4.37 2.78 -15.13
CA VAL A 143 -5.00 4.09 -14.84
C VAL A 143 -6.40 3.93 -14.25
N GLY A 144 -6.57 2.92 -13.38
CA GLY A 144 -7.68 2.80 -12.45
C GLY A 144 -7.70 3.92 -11.40
N HIS A 145 -8.42 3.75 -10.29
CA HIS A 145 -8.61 4.81 -9.30
C HIS A 145 -7.29 5.42 -8.79
N VAL A 146 -6.39 4.59 -8.23
CA VAL A 146 -5.09 5.06 -7.72
C VAL A 146 -4.18 5.53 -8.86
N GLY A 147 -4.14 4.79 -9.97
CA GLY A 147 -3.30 5.11 -11.12
C GLY A 147 -3.64 6.47 -11.72
N MET A 148 -4.93 6.76 -11.91
CA MET A 148 -5.41 8.04 -12.43
C MET A 148 -5.06 9.21 -11.48
N GLU A 149 -5.26 9.05 -10.18
CA GLU A 149 -4.85 10.07 -9.20
C GLU A 149 -3.33 10.27 -9.19
N PHE A 150 -2.55 9.21 -9.36
CA PHE A 150 -1.09 9.32 -9.47
C PHE A 150 -0.67 10.05 -10.74
N VAL A 151 -1.29 9.75 -11.89
CA VAL A 151 -1.05 10.46 -13.15
C VAL A 151 -1.39 11.94 -13.04
N LYS A 152 -2.50 12.32 -12.35
CA LYS A 152 -2.82 13.72 -12.06
C LYS A 152 -1.70 14.42 -11.30
N LEU A 153 -1.18 13.79 -10.24
CA LEU A 153 -0.08 14.34 -9.44
C LEU A 153 1.22 14.52 -10.25
N LEU A 154 1.50 13.60 -11.18
CA LEU A 154 2.63 13.74 -12.11
C LEU A 154 2.40 14.88 -13.10
N HIS A 155 1.21 14.96 -13.69
CA HIS A 155 0.81 16.01 -14.63
C HIS A 155 0.90 17.42 -14.01
N GLU A 156 0.40 17.59 -12.78
CA GLU A 156 0.50 18.85 -12.01
C GLU A 156 1.95 19.34 -11.83
N ARG A 157 2.92 18.41 -11.91
CA ARG A 157 4.36 18.69 -11.78
C ARG A 157 5.06 18.81 -13.14
N GLY A 158 4.32 18.77 -14.24
CA GLY A 158 4.86 18.91 -15.60
C GLY A 158 5.61 17.69 -16.12
N ALA A 159 5.38 16.51 -15.54
CA ALA A 159 6.04 15.27 -15.97
C ALA A 159 5.51 14.77 -17.32
N LYS A 160 6.38 14.13 -18.11
CA LYS A 160 5.96 13.37 -19.29
C LYS A 160 5.46 11.99 -18.86
N VAL A 161 4.21 11.65 -19.20
CA VAL A 161 3.59 10.39 -18.75
C VAL A 161 3.10 9.57 -19.93
N PHE A 162 3.52 8.32 -19.98
CA PHE A 162 2.99 7.27 -20.84
C PHE A 162 2.04 6.39 -20.03
N VAL A 163 0.87 6.09 -20.57
CA VAL A 163 -0.17 5.33 -19.86
C VAL A 163 -0.65 4.14 -20.67
N THR A 164 -1.00 3.06 -19.97
CA THR A 164 -1.73 1.94 -20.55
C THR A 164 -2.71 1.36 -19.55
N ASP A 165 -3.83 0.81 -20.03
CA ASP A 165 -4.83 0.11 -19.23
C ASP A 165 -5.63 -0.86 -20.12
N ILE A 166 -6.18 -1.90 -19.51
CA ILE A 166 -7.09 -2.83 -20.21
C ILE A 166 -8.40 -2.16 -20.60
N ASN A 167 -8.78 -1.10 -19.88
CA ASN A 167 -9.96 -0.30 -20.15
C ASN A 167 -9.60 0.91 -21.04
N PRO A 168 -9.96 0.90 -22.34
CA PRO A 168 -9.62 1.97 -23.26
C PRO A 168 -10.25 3.32 -22.90
N ALA A 169 -11.38 3.32 -22.19
CA ALA A 169 -12.03 4.57 -21.76
C ALA A 169 -11.21 5.31 -20.70
N LEU A 170 -10.52 4.59 -19.80
CA LEU A 170 -9.63 5.19 -18.81
C LEU A 170 -8.37 5.74 -19.45
N VAL A 171 -7.81 5.04 -20.43
CA VAL A 171 -6.67 5.53 -21.24
C VAL A 171 -7.06 6.82 -21.97
N GLN A 172 -8.21 6.82 -22.67
CA GLN A 172 -8.69 8.00 -23.39
C GLN A 172 -8.88 9.19 -22.44
N LYS A 173 -9.45 8.96 -21.25
CA LYS A 173 -9.58 9.99 -20.22
C LYS A 173 -8.23 10.58 -19.78
N ALA A 174 -7.22 9.73 -19.54
CA ALA A 174 -5.88 10.20 -19.16
C ALA A 174 -5.21 11.01 -20.30
N VAL A 175 -5.44 10.64 -21.56
CA VAL A 175 -4.94 11.39 -22.72
C VAL A 175 -5.64 12.75 -22.83
N ASP A 176 -6.97 12.77 -22.81
CA ASP A 176 -7.76 13.97 -23.06
C ASP A 176 -7.66 14.99 -21.91
N GLU A 177 -7.69 14.53 -20.66
CA GLU A 177 -7.71 15.41 -19.49
C GLU A 177 -6.30 15.75 -18.99
N LEU A 178 -5.31 14.87 -19.16
CA LEU A 178 -3.99 14.97 -18.52
C LEU A 178 -2.82 14.97 -19.53
N GLY A 179 -3.10 14.96 -20.84
CA GLY A 179 -2.07 15.08 -21.88
C GLY A 179 -1.07 13.93 -21.90
N CYS A 180 -1.49 12.73 -21.47
CA CYS A 180 -0.64 11.54 -21.48
C CYS A 180 -0.46 10.97 -22.90
N GLU A 181 0.61 10.22 -23.13
CA GLU A 181 0.75 9.38 -24.33
C GLU A 181 0.22 7.96 -24.06
N ALA A 182 -0.79 7.54 -24.84
CA ALA A 182 -1.30 6.18 -24.76
C ALA A 182 -0.33 5.19 -25.42
N VAL A 183 -0.08 4.06 -24.73
CA VAL A 183 0.77 2.97 -25.20
C VAL A 183 0.01 1.65 -25.11
N ALA A 184 0.27 0.71 -26.01
CA ALA A 184 -0.32 -0.62 -25.93
C ALA A 184 0.15 -1.36 -24.67
N LEU A 185 -0.68 -2.30 -24.19
CA LEU A 185 -0.45 -3.01 -22.93
C LEU A 185 0.94 -3.67 -22.85
N GLU A 186 1.36 -4.31 -23.94
CA GLU A 186 2.66 -4.99 -24.00
C GLU A 186 3.81 -4.03 -24.26
N ASP A 187 3.58 -2.92 -24.95
CA ASP A 187 4.64 -2.00 -25.35
C ASP A 187 5.09 -1.10 -24.18
N ILE A 188 4.31 -1.02 -23.09
CA ILE A 188 4.61 -0.18 -21.92
C ILE A 188 5.98 -0.50 -21.31
N TYR A 189 6.42 -1.75 -21.38
CA TYR A 189 7.71 -2.17 -20.84
C TYR A 189 8.88 -1.64 -21.68
N ASP A 190 8.69 -1.44 -22.99
CA ASP A 190 9.74 -0.98 -23.91
C ASP A 190 9.82 0.54 -24.03
N VAL A 191 8.91 1.28 -23.38
CA VAL A 191 8.90 2.74 -23.35
C VAL A 191 10.21 3.26 -22.76
N ASP A 192 10.79 4.25 -23.43
CA ASP A 192 11.96 4.98 -22.93
C ASP A 192 11.54 6.00 -21.86
N ALA A 193 11.24 5.48 -20.67
CA ALA A 193 10.87 6.24 -19.49
C ALA A 193 11.93 6.12 -18.39
N ASP A 194 12.17 7.17 -17.63
CA ASP A 194 13.08 7.15 -16.48
C ASP A 194 12.57 6.25 -15.35
N VAL A 195 11.25 6.25 -15.16
CA VAL A 195 10.55 5.53 -14.08
C VAL A 195 9.45 4.64 -14.65
N TYR A 196 9.45 3.37 -14.24
CA TYR A 196 8.34 2.45 -14.48
C TYR A 196 7.46 2.34 -13.23
N SER A 197 6.16 2.52 -13.40
CA SER A 197 5.19 2.65 -12.32
C SER A 197 4.04 1.67 -12.50
N PRO A 198 4.18 0.43 -12.00
CA PRO A 198 3.10 -0.55 -12.01
C PRO A 198 2.00 -0.15 -11.02
N CYS A 199 0.79 0.09 -11.52
CA CYS A 199 -0.37 0.55 -10.76
C CYS A 199 -1.62 -0.33 -11.00
N ALA A 200 -1.51 -1.42 -11.77
CA ALA A 200 -2.58 -2.36 -12.06
C ALA A 200 -2.45 -3.66 -11.24
N LEU A 201 -1.74 -4.65 -11.77
CA LEU A 201 -1.59 -6.00 -11.21
C LEU A 201 -0.18 -6.21 -10.66
N GLY A 202 -0.05 -7.18 -9.76
CA GLY A 202 1.25 -7.67 -9.29
C GLY A 202 1.96 -8.55 -10.33
N GLY A 203 3.25 -8.80 -10.08
CA GLY A 203 4.10 -9.71 -10.86
C GLY A 203 4.49 -9.17 -12.23
N THR A 204 4.32 -7.87 -12.48
CA THR A 204 4.63 -7.26 -13.78
C THR A 204 6.13 -7.06 -13.97
N VAL A 205 6.92 -7.07 -12.90
CA VAL A 205 8.39 -7.14 -12.97
C VAL A 205 8.80 -8.61 -12.79
N ASN A 206 9.16 -9.26 -13.89
CA ASN A 206 9.41 -10.70 -13.96
C ASN A 206 10.45 -11.04 -15.03
N ASP A 207 10.79 -12.31 -15.19
CA ASP A 207 11.80 -12.79 -16.14
C ASP A 207 11.54 -12.38 -17.60
N LYS A 208 10.28 -12.14 -17.98
CA LYS A 208 9.90 -11.76 -19.35
C LYS A 208 9.94 -10.26 -19.59
N THR A 209 9.78 -9.46 -18.53
CA THR A 209 9.63 -8.00 -18.63
C THR A 209 10.87 -7.25 -18.18
N ILE A 210 11.70 -7.83 -17.29
CA ILE A 210 12.87 -7.16 -16.72
C ILE A 210 13.92 -6.74 -17.77
N ASP A 211 14.03 -7.47 -18.88
CA ASP A 211 14.93 -7.12 -19.99
C ASP A 211 14.38 -6.02 -20.90
N ARG A 212 13.06 -5.80 -20.86
CA ARG A 212 12.36 -4.80 -21.67
C ARG A 212 12.34 -3.45 -20.97
N ILE A 213 12.15 -3.45 -19.65
CA ILE A 213 12.07 -2.25 -18.81
C ILE A 213 13.37 -1.45 -18.89
N LYS A 214 13.29 -0.29 -19.57
CA LYS A 214 14.41 0.66 -19.72
C LYS A 214 14.61 1.56 -18.50
N ALA A 215 13.57 1.70 -17.69
CA ALA A 215 13.56 2.57 -16.51
C ALA A 215 14.67 2.23 -15.52
N ARG A 216 15.22 3.27 -14.89
CA ARG A 216 16.24 3.14 -13.84
C ARG A 216 15.65 3.14 -12.43
N ILE A 217 14.36 3.45 -12.32
CA ILE A 217 13.59 3.40 -11.08
C ILE A 217 12.30 2.62 -11.34
N ILE A 218 11.96 1.72 -10.42
CA ILE A 218 10.64 1.07 -10.36
C ILE A 218 9.96 1.55 -9.09
N CYS A 219 8.85 2.26 -9.25
CA CYS A 219 8.06 2.82 -8.15
C CYS A 219 6.60 2.95 -8.59
N GLY A 220 5.72 2.16 -8.00
CA GLY A 220 4.30 2.10 -8.36
C GLY A 220 3.38 1.73 -7.20
N ALA A 221 2.07 1.72 -7.47
CA ALA A 221 1.03 1.48 -6.49
C ALA A 221 0.60 0.00 -6.37
N ALA A 222 0.91 -0.84 -7.36
CA ALA A 222 0.49 -2.24 -7.37
C ALA A 222 1.08 -3.01 -6.19
N ASN A 223 0.34 -4.01 -5.69
CA ASN A 223 0.86 -4.95 -4.70
C ASN A 223 1.60 -6.10 -5.39
N ASN A 224 2.62 -6.66 -4.74
CA ASN A 224 3.42 -7.77 -5.22
C ASN A 224 4.05 -7.49 -6.60
N GLN A 225 4.70 -6.35 -6.77
CA GLN A 225 5.21 -5.89 -8.09
C GLN A 225 6.27 -6.83 -8.68
N LEU A 226 7.15 -7.35 -7.81
CA LEU A 226 8.14 -8.36 -8.17
C LEU A 226 7.47 -9.73 -8.25
N ALA A 227 7.71 -10.48 -9.33
CA ALA A 227 7.24 -11.86 -9.43
C ALA A 227 7.98 -12.82 -8.48
N SER A 228 9.21 -12.49 -8.08
CA SER A 228 9.98 -13.25 -7.11
C SER A 228 11.08 -12.40 -6.46
N ASN A 229 11.69 -12.92 -5.38
CA ASN A 229 12.81 -12.26 -4.70
C ASN A 229 14.08 -12.23 -5.57
N GLU A 230 14.27 -13.23 -6.43
CA GLU A 230 15.39 -13.32 -7.37
C GLU A 230 15.34 -12.18 -8.40
N ILE A 231 14.14 -11.74 -8.80
CA ILE A 231 13.95 -10.54 -9.62
C ILE A 231 14.43 -9.30 -8.86
N GLY A 232 14.13 -9.19 -7.56
CA GLY A 232 14.66 -8.10 -6.72
C GLY A 232 16.18 -8.08 -6.63
N ASP A 233 16.80 -9.26 -6.52
CA ASP A 233 18.26 -9.42 -6.56
C ASP A 233 18.83 -9.01 -7.94
N GLU A 234 18.15 -9.38 -9.03
CA GLU A 234 18.54 -9.02 -10.40
C GLU A 234 18.45 -7.50 -10.65
N LEU A 235 17.37 -6.83 -10.20
CA LEU A 235 17.25 -5.37 -10.31
C LEU A 235 18.42 -4.65 -9.66
N THR A 236 18.82 -5.12 -8.47
CA THR A 236 19.99 -4.59 -7.74
C THR A 236 21.27 -4.79 -8.55
N ARG A 237 21.49 -5.99 -9.12
CA ARG A 237 22.65 -6.28 -9.99
C ARG A 237 22.68 -5.39 -11.24
N ARG A 238 21.52 -5.03 -11.79
CA ARG A 238 21.39 -4.11 -12.94
C ARG A 238 21.52 -2.63 -12.57
N GLY A 239 21.59 -2.30 -11.28
CA GLY A 239 21.57 -0.93 -10.80
C GLY A 239 20.23 -0.22 -11.05
N VAL A 240 19.14 -0.98 -11.18
CA VAL A 240 17.78 -0.43 -11.23
C VAL A 240 17.28 -0.29 -9.80
N LEU A 241 16.90 0.93 -9.40
CA LEU A 241 16.41 1.20 -8.07
C LEU A 241 14.95 0.77 -7.94
N TYR A 242 14.68 -0.21 -7.07
CA TYR A 242 13.32 -0.62 -6.75
C TYR A 242 12.87 0.02 -5.44
N ALA A 243 11.78 0.77 -5.46
CA ALA A 243 11.11 1.26 -4.25
C ALA A 243 10.09 0.19 -3.78
N PRO A 244 10.28 -0.44 -2.61
CA PRO A 244 9.45 -1.57 -2.19
C PRO A 244 7.97 -1.24 -2.14
N ASP A 245 7.17 -2.07 -2.81
CA ASP A 245 5.77 -1.81 -3.10
C ASP A 245 4.92 -1.54 -1.86
N TYR A 246 5.04 -2.38 -0.84
CA TYR A 246 4.26 -2.29 0.39
C TYR A 246 4.63 -1.08 1.25
N ALA A 247 5.81 -0.49 1.05
CA ALA A 247 6.20 0.77 1.70
C ALA A 247 5.65 1.98 0.93
N VAL A 248 5.69 1.93 -0.41
CA VAL A 248 5.24 3.02 -1.30
C VAL A 248 3.72 3.15 -1.30
N ASN A 249 3.00 2.03 -1.40
CA ASN A 249 1.53 2.00 -1.48
C ASN A 249 0.84 1.91 -0.10
N ALA A 250 1.57 2.19 0.98
CA ALA A 250 1.07 2.18 2.35
C ALA A 250 -0.02 3.22 2.64
N GLY A 251 -0.18 4.21 1.75
CA GLY A 251 -1.04 5.37 2.01
C GLY A 251 -2.49 5.02 2.32
N GLY A 252 -3.06 4.01 1.65
CA GLY A 252 -4.41 3.53 1.96
C GLY A 252 -4.54 3.01 3.39
N LEU A 253 -3.60 2.14 3.82
CA LEU A 253 -3.57 1.61 5.19
C LEU A 253 -3.39 2.74 6.22
N MET A 254 -2.46 3.65 5.97
CA MET A 254 -2.19 4.79 6.84
C MET A 254 -3.43 5.68 6.98
N ASN A 255 -4.20 5.86 5.91
CA ASN A 255 -5.40 6.68 5.88
C ASN A 255 -6.52 6.07 6.73
N VAL A 256 -6.85 4.79 6.49
CA VAL A 256 -7.91 4.10 7.24
C VAL A 256 -7.53 3.88 8.70
N SER A 257 -6.23 3.78 9.03
CA SER A 257 -5.78 3.66 10.42
C SER A 257 -6.13 4.88 11.29
N LEU A 258 -6.30 6.05 10.68
CA LEU A 258 -6.66 7.28 11.40
C LEU A 258 -8.13 7.33 11.81
N GLU A 259 -8.99 6.50 11.19
CA GLU A 259 -10.39 6.39 11.57
C GLU A 259 -10.54 5.87 13.01
N ILE A 260 -9.61 5.02 13.46
CA ILE A 260 -9.58 4.44 14.82
C ILE A 260 -9.49 5.53 15.90
N ASP A 261 -8.74 6.60 15.64
CA ASP A 261 -8.53 7.71 16.58
C ASP A 261 -9.49 8.90 16.35
N GLY A 262 -10.37 8.80 15.35
CA GLY A 262 -11.14 9.92 14.81
C GLY A 262 -10.45 10.55 13.60
N TYR A 263 -11.11 10.46 12.44
CA TYR A 263 -10.54 10.85 11.17
C TYR A 263 -10.31 12.36 11.04
N ASN A 264 -9.13 12.73 10.53
CA ASN A 264 -8.79 14.10 10.17
C ASN A 264 -7.93 14.10 8.91
N ARG A 265 -8.44 14.72 7.84
CA ARG A 265 -7.77 14.75 6.53
C ARG A 265 -6.39 15.42 6.56
N GLU A 266 -6.22 16.48 7.35
CA GLU A 266 -4.90 17.14 7.45
C GLU A 266 -3.87 16.24 8.15
N ARG A 267 -4.28 15.53 9.20
CA ARG A 267 -3.46 14.51 9.86
C ARG A 267 -3.11 13.39 8.89
N ALA A 268 -4.06 12.93 8.07
CA ALA A 268 -3.82 11.95 7.03
C ALA A 268 -2.76 12.41 6.02
N MET A 269 -2.90 13.63 5.47
CA MET A 269 -1.93 14.16 4.52
C MET A 269 -0.53 14.33 5.12
N ARG A 270 -0.42 14.78 6.38
CA ARG A 270 0.87 14.87 7.09
C ARG A 270 1.48 13.49 7.31
N MET A 271 0.66 12.51 7.63
CA MET A 271 1.08 11.13 7.80
C MET A 271 1.58 10.53 6.49
N MET A 272 0.93 10.76 5.35
CA MET A 272 1.43 10.28 4.05
C MET A 272 2.83 10.80 3.70
N ARG A 273 3.18 12.02 4.12
CA ARG A 273 4.53 12.58 3.91
C ARG A 273 5.62 11.76 4.59
N THR A 274 5.30 10.97 5.62
CA THR A 274 6.30 10.10 6.25
C THR A 274 6.74 8.95 5.36
N ILE A 275 5.97 8.61 4.32
CA ILE A 275 6.37 7.59 3.32
C ILE A 275 7.68 7.99 2.65
N TYR A 276 7.91 9.28 2.37
CA TYR A 276 9.18 9.77 1.84
C TYR A 276 10.36 9.34 2.72
N TYR A 277 10.27 9.61 4.03
CA TYR A 277 11.34 9.29 4.98
C TYR A 277 11.48 7.79 5.21
N ASN A 278 10.37 7.04 5.24
CA ASN A 278 10.39 5.59 5.40
C ASN A 278 11.09 4.92 4.21
N VAL A 279 10.75 5.32 2.99
CA VAL A 279 11.38 4.82 1.75
C VAL A 279 12.85 5.25 1.69
N GLY A 280 13.17 6.50 2.04
CA GLY A 280 14.56 6.95 2.15
C GLY A 280 15.40 6.10 3.12
N ARG A 281 14.85 5.79 4.31
CA ARG A 281 15.50 4.92 5.29
C ARG A 281 15.72 3.49 4.77
N ILE A 282 14.79 2.95 3.97
CA ILE A 282 14.98 1.66 3.31
C ILE A 282 16.21 1.69 2.39
N PHE A 283 16.36 2.76 1.61
CA PHE A 283 17.54 2.92 0.75
C PHE A 283 18.83 3.07 1.56
N GLU A 284 18.81 3.84 2.66
CA GLU A 284 19.95 3.93 3.57
C GLU A 284 20.36 2.57 4.16
N ILE A 285 19.40 1.73 4.53
CA ILE A 285 19.66 0.36 5.02
C ILE A 285 20.23 -0.51 3.90
N ALA A 286 19.68 -0.42 2.69
CA ALA A 286 20.15 -1.16 1.53
C ALA A 286 21.62 -0.85 1.22
N ASP A 287 21.98 0.43 1.20
CA ASP A 287 23.35 0.91 0.97
C ASP A 287 24.30 0.50 2.09
N ARG A 288 23.89 0.71 3.35
CA ARG A 288 24.69 0.39 4.55
C ARG A 288 25.07 -1.08 4.60
N ASP A 289 24.10 -1.95 4.29
CA ASP A 289 24.25 -3.40 4.49
C ASP A 289 24.60 -4.14 3.19
N GLY A 290 24.62 -3.45 2.04
CA GLY A 290 24.88 -4.05 0.73
C GLY A 290 23.82 -5.07 0.33
N ILE A 291 22.55 -4.81 0.64
CA ILE A 291 21.42 -5.72 0.35
C ILE A 291 20.40 -5.07 -0.58
N PRO A 292 19.64 -5.86 -1.36
CA PRO A 292 18.50 -5.37 -2.14
C PRO A 292 17.46 -4.64 -1.30
N THR A 293 16.78 -3.67 -1.91
CA THR A 293 15.80 -2.80 -1.21
C THR A 293 14.62 -3.57 -0.63
N TYR A 294 14.16 -4.65 -1.28
CA TYR A 294 13.08 -5.48 -0.72
C TYR A 294 13.48 -6.13 0.62
N LYS A 295 14.73 -6.64 0.73
CA LYS A 295 15.27 -7.17 2.00
C LYS A 295 15.51 -6.06 3.03
N ALA A 296 15.92 -4.88 2.58
CA ALA A 296 16.12 -3.73 3.46
C ALA A 296 14.80 -3.25 4.09
N ALA A 297 13.69 -3.30 3.34
CA ALA A 297 12.36 -3.02 3.87
C ALA A 297 11.93 -4.06 4.91
N ASP A 298 12.19 -5.34 4.66
CA ASP A 298 11.92 -6.41 5.62
C ASP A 298 12.70 -6.21 6.92
N ARG A 299 13.99 -5.91 6.80
CA ARG A 299 14.86 -5.60 7.94
C ARG A 299 14.35 -4.40 8.74
N MET A 300 13.92 -3.33 8.06
CA MET A 300 13.35 -2.15 8.73
C MET A 300 12.09 -2.51 9.54
N ALA A 301 11.22 -3.36 8.99
CA ALA A 301 10.03 -3.84 9.68
C ALA A 301 10.38 -4.64 10.94
N GLU A 302 11.27 -5.62 10.80
CA GLU A 302 11.72 -6.50 11.88
C GLU A 302 12.42 -5.74 13.00
N GLU A 303 13.32 -4.81 12.65
CA GLU A 303 13.99 -3.93 13.61
C GLU A 303 12.96 -3.14 14.43
N ARG A 304 11.93 -2.59 13.78
CA ARG A 304 10.87 -1.85 14.49
C ARG A 304 10.03 -2.76 15.38
N ILE A 305 9.58 -3.91 14.88
CA ILE A 305 8.78 -4.87 15.65
C ILE A 305 9.56 -5.29 16.91
N ALA A 306 10.83 -5.65 16.76
CA ALA A 306 11.68 -6.04 17.88
C ALA A 306 11.91 -4.90 18.87
N ALA A 307 12.17 -3.67 18.38
CA ALA A 307 12.41 -2.51 19.24
C ALA A 307 11.17 -2.11 20.04
N ILE A 308 10.01 -2.01 19.38
CA ILE A 308 8.75 -1.63 20.04
C ILE A 308 8.23 -2.76 20.93
N GLY A 309 8.40 -4.03 20.54
CA GLY A 309 8.07 -5.18 21.37
C GLY A 309 8.79 -5.18 22.72
N LYS A 310 10.06 -4.77 22.75
CA LYS A 310 10.85 -4.62 23.99
C LYS A 310 10.37 -3.49 24.89
N LEU A 311 9.70 -2.47 24.36
CA LEU A 311 9.15 -1.36 25.15
C LEU A 311 7.89 -1.75 25.95
N ARG A 312 7.23 -2.87 25.60
CA ARG A 312 6.03 -3.39 26.31
C ARG A 312 6.33 -4.05 27.67
N LEU A 313 7.52 -3.82 28.24
CA LEU A 313 7.82 -4.16 29.63
C LEU A 313 6.90 -3.38 30.58
N PRO A 314 6.52 -3.92 31.76
CA PRO A 314 5.53 -3.32 32.62
C PRO A 314 5.94 -1.90 33.06
N HIS A 315 5.33 -0.90 32.41
CA HIS A 315 5.32 0.47 32.87
C HIS A 315 3.99 0.70 33.58
N LEU A 316 4.01 1.40 34.73
CA LEU A 316 2.79 1.78 35.46
C LEU A 316 1.88 2.56 34.51
N GLY A 317 0.81 1.90 34.05
CA GLY A 317 -0.05 2.39 32.97
C GLY A 317 -0.59 3.79 33.26
N GLN A 318 -0.39 4.72 32.33
CA GLN A 318 -1.16 5.96 32.32
C GLN A 318 -2.54 5.65 31.72
N SER A 319 -3.57 5.74 32.54
CA SER A 319 -4.98 5.48 32.21
C SER A 319 -5.70 6.66 31.55
N ALA A 320 -4.97 7.67 31.06
CA ALA A 320 -5.56 8.85 30.40
C ALA A 320 -4.70 9.33 29.20
N PRO A 321 -5.31 9.88 28.14
CA PRO A 321 -4.55 10.45 27.03
C PRO A 321 -3.78 11.72 27.46
N ARG A 322 -2.55 11.89 26.95
CA ARG A 322 -1.67 13.02 27.28
C ARG A 322 -2.08 14.37 26.70
N PHE A 323 -3.05 14.44 25.78
CA PHE A 323 -3.61 15.72 25.31
C PHE A 323 -5.12 15.62 25.05
N MET A 324 -5.91 16.09 26.02
CA MET A 324 -7.38 16.20 25.99
C MET A 324 -7.88 17.54 25.41
N GLY A 325 -7.13 18.16 24.50
CA GLY A 325 -7.35 19.55 24.08
C GLY A 325 -8.48 19.77 23.06
N ARG A 326 -9.70 19.27 23.30
CA ARG A 326 -10.98 19.81 22.75
C ARG A 326 -12.24 19.04 23.17
N ARG A 327 -12.29 18.48 24.39
CA ARG A 327 -13.58 18.10 25.00
C ARG A 327 -14.45 19.31 25.41
N GLN A 328 -14.02 20.54 25.11
CA GLN A 328 -14.76 21.77 25.39
C GLN A 328 -14.54 22.80 24.27
N SER A 329 -15.57 23.02 23.46
CA SER A 329 -16.13 24.33 23.11
C SER A 329 -17.55 24.12 22.63
#